data_AF-A0A0F9W9N8-F1
#
_entry.id   AF-A0A0F9W9N8-F1
#
_cell.length_a   1.000
_cell.length_b   1.000
_cell.length_c   1.000
_cell.angle_alpha   90.00
_cell.angle_beta   90.00
_cell.angle_gamma   90.00
#
_symmetry.space_group_name_H-M   'P 1'
#
loop_
_entity.id
_entity.type
_entity.pdbx_description
1 polymer ?
#
loop_
_entity_poly.entity_id
_entity_poly.type
_entity_poly.pdbx_seq_one_letter_code
_entity_poly.pdbx_strand_id
1 'polypeptide(L)'
;MEPDLETKRLRDGFKKTILKPPYASYANGISEVINKIITEVIKINQGKNITKIIKLVTFRLNENTNRGLWVAPNSILRGYNFFDLDQNPITHHIKANNATTVNK
;
A
#
# COMPACT_ATOMS: atom_id res chain seq x y z
N MET A 1 34.83 -16.21 2.27
CA MET A 1 34.06 -16.97 1.26
C MET A 1 32.74 -16.24 1.12
N GLU A 2 32.53 -15.49 0.03
CA GLU A 2 31.22 -14.85 -0.19
C GLU A 2 30.17 -15.94 -0.46
N PRO A 3 28.97 -15.87 0.13
CA PRO A 3 27.90 -16.79 -0.21
C PRO A 3 27.54 -16.62 -1.69
N ASP A 4 27.39 -17.74 -2.39
CA ASP A 4 26.95 -17.76 -3.78
C ASP A 4 25.55 -17.13 -3.94
N LEU A 5 25.21 -16.83 -5.19
CA LEU A 5 23.97 -16.13 -5.51
C LEU A 5 22.71 -16.91 -5.08
N GLU A 6 22.83 -18.22 -4.97
CA GLU A 6 21.74 -19.15 -4.65
C GLU A 6 21.48 -19.20 -3.14
N THR A 7 22.53 -19.20 -2.34
CA THR A 7 22.49 -19.04 -0.88
C THR A 7 22.03 -17.63 -0.46
N LYS A 8 22.29 -16.58 -1.24
CA LYS A 8 21.66 -15.26 -1.05
C LYS A 8 20.15 -15.28 -1.34
N ARG A 9 19.71 -15.91 -2.43
CA ARG A 9 18.28 -16.04 -2.80
C ARG A 9 17.48 -16.87 -1.79
N LEU A 10 18.10 -17.89 -1.20
CA LEU A 10 17.48 -18.69 -0.14
C LEU A 10 17.37 -17.91 1.18
N ARG A 11 18.34 -17.05 1.51
CA ARG A 11 18.30 -16.19 2.71
C ARG A 11 17.23 -15.10 2.64
N ASP A 12 17.00 -14.51 1.47
CA ASP A 12 16.05 -13.40 1.29
C ASP A 12 14.59 -13.83 1.09
N GLY A 13 14.32 -15.15 1.11
CA GLY A 13 13.06 -15.73 0.67
C GLY A 13 12.89 -15.63 -0.84
N PHE A 14 12.25 -16.61 -1.47
CA PHE A 14 12.04 -16.63 -2.92
C PHE A 14 11.14 -15.47 -3.35
N LYS A 15 11.71 -14.31 -3.69
CA LYS A 15 10.98 -13.17 -4.24
C LYS A 15 10.60 -13.50 -5.67
N LYS A 16 9.35 -13.95 -5.87
CA LYS A 16 8.78 -14.16 -7.19
C LYS A 16 8.67 -12.82 -7.91
N THR A 17 9.43 -12.62 -8.98
CA THR A 17 9.29 -11.46 -9.86
C THR A 17 7.96 -11.55 -10.59
N ILE A 18 7.08 -10.56 -10.39
CA ILE A 18 5.81 -10.45 -11.11
C ILE A 18 6.00 -9.42 -12.22
N LEU A 19 5.99 -9.87 -13.47
CA LEU A 19 6.06 -8.99 -14.64
C LEU A 19 4.67 -8.53 -15.05
N LYS A 20 4.55 -7.26 -15.47
CA LYS A 20 3.33 -6.73 -16.07
C LYS A 20 3.31 -6.98 -17.59
N PRO A 21 2.13 -7.17 -18.20
CA PRO A 21 2.02 -7.20 -19.65
C PRO A 21 2.48 -5.86 -20.26
N PRO A 22 3.06 -5.87 -21.47
CA PRO A 22 3.42 -4.64 -22.16
C PRO A 22 2.17 -3.79 -22.40
N TYR A 23 2.32 -2.46 -22.25
CA TYR A 23 1.24 -1.47 -22.42
C TYR A 23 0.01 -1.63 -21.51
N ALA A 24 0.06 -2.50 -20.50
CA ALA A 24 -1.00 -2.69 -19.52
C ALA A 24 -0.69 -1.93 -18.21
N SER A 25 -0.85 -0.60 -18.21
CA SER A 25 -0.69 0.21 -16.98
C SER A 25 -1.70 -0.18 -15.90
N TYR A 26 -2.90 -0.63 -16.28
CA TYR A 26 -3.94 -1.11 -15.37
C TYR A 26 -3.50 -2.32 -14.53
N ALA A 27 -2.55 -3.13 -15.01
CA ALA A 27 -2.01 -4.28 -14.28
C ALA A 27 -1.29 -3.86 -12.98
N ASN A 28 -0.99 -2.56 -12.82
CA ASN A 28 -0.50 -1.96 -11.58
C ASN A 28 -1.32 -0.72 -11.18
N GLY A 29 -2.64 -0.78 -11.36
CA GLY A 29 -3.54 0.37 -11.24
C GLY A 29 -3.49 1.11 -9.89
N ILE A 30 -3.28 0.39 -8.77
CA ILE A 30 -3.15 1.04 -7.45
C ILE A 30 -1.89 1.93 -7.42
N SER A 31 -0.76 1.42 -7.93
CA SER A 31 0.48 2.19 -8.00
C SER A 31 0.35 3.40 -8.93
N GLU A 32 -0.36 3.24 -10.05
CA GLU A 32 -0.65 4.35 -10.98
C GLU A 32 -1.47 5.47 -10.29
N VAL A 33 -2.49 5.11 -9.51
CA VAL A 33 -3.29 6.08 -8.75
C VAL A 33 -2.44 6.80 -7.70
N ILE A 34 -1.61 6.06 -6.96
CA ILE A 34 -0.69 6.64 -5.97
C ILE A 34 0.30 7.61 -6.67
N ASN A 35 0.88 7.20 -7.80
CA ASN A 35 1.79 8.03 -8.58
C ASN A 35 1.14 9.30 -9.08
N LYS A 36 -0.13 9.24 -9.51
CA LYS A 36 -0.90 10.42 -9.90
C LYS A 36 -1.03 11.41 -8.74
N ILE A 37 -1.41 10.94 -7.55
CA ILE A 37 -1.54 11.79 -6.35
C ILE A 37 -0.19 12.43 -6.00
N ILE A 38 0.89 11.66 -5.97
CA ILE A 38 2.25 12.18 -5.69
C ILE A 38 2.62 13.27 -6.71
N THR A 39 2.37 13.02 -7.99
CA THR A 39 2.65 13.96 -9.07
C THR A 39 1.86 15.27 -8.92
N GLU A 40 0.57 15.18 -8.59
CA GLU A 40 -0.28 16.36 -8.35
C GLU A 40 0.23 17.18 -7.16
N VAL A 41 0.59 16.53 -6.05
CA VAL A 41 1.11 17.25 -4.88
C VAL A 41 2.45 17.91 -5.16
N ILE A 42 3.33 17.26 -5.94
CA ILE A 42 4.60 17.87 -6.38
C ILE A 42 4.32 19.10 -7.25
N LYS A 43 3.37 19.03 -8.19
CA LYS A 43 2.98 20.16 -9.04
C LYS A 43 2.46 21.35 -8.22
N ILE A 44 1.61 21.11 -7.22
CA ILE A 44 1.08 22.17 -6.34
C ILE A 44 2.20 22.80 -5.48
N ASN A 45 3.24 22.04 -5.15
CA ASN A 45 4.33 22.48 -4.28
C ASN A 45 5.61 22.80 -5.06
N GLN A 46 5.49 23.21 -6.32
CA GLN A 46 6.62 23.65 -7.13
C GLN A 46 7.45 24.73 -6.41
N GLY A 47 8.77 24.63 -6.53
CA GLY A 47 9.72 25.53 -5.86
C GLY A 47 10.03 25.18 -4.40
N LYS A 48 9.31 24.24 -3.78
CA LYS A 48 9.64 23.73 -2.43
C LYS A 48 10.61 22.56 -2.50
N ASN A 49 11.27 22.25 -1.38
CA ASN A 49 12.17 21.11 -1.27
C ASN A 49 11.41 19.78 -1.50
N ILE A 50 11.71 19.11 -2.61
CA ILE A 50 11.01 17.91 -3.07
C ILE A 50 11.07 16.76 -2.05
N THR A 51 12.20 16.58 -1.36
CA THR A 51 12.37 15.52 -0.35
C THR A 51 11.42 15.73 0.82
N LYS A 52 11.24 16.97 1.27
CA LYS A 52 10.27 17.30 2.33
C LYS A 52 8.84 17.03 1.87
N ILE A 53 8.51 17.40 0.62
CA ILE A 53 7.17 17.15 0.05
C ILE A 53 6.89 15.65 -0.07
N ILE A 54 7.83 14.87 -0.60
CA ILE A 54 7.67 13.41 -0.70
C ILE A 54 7.46 12.79 0.68
N LYS A 55 8.28 13.14 1.67
CA LYS A 55 8.12 12.64 3.05
C LYS A 55 6.73 12.94 3.62
N LEU A 56 6.25 14.18 3.42
CA LEU A 56 4.93 14.60 3.88
C LEU A 56 3.81 13.84 3.16
N VAL A 57 3.90 13.69 1.84
CA VAL A 57 2.89 12.97 1.04
C VAL A 57 2.86 11.50 1.42
N THR A 58 4.01 10.84 1.57
CA THR A 58 4.10 9.46 2.03
C THR A 58 3.46 9.29 3.41
N PHE A 59 3.75 10.20 4.34
CA PHE A 59 3.10 10.19 5.65
C PHE A 59 1.57 10.31 5.52
N ARG A 60 1.08 11.27 4.74
CA ARG A 60 -0.36 11.47 4.55
C ARG A 60 -1.05 10.31 3.85
N LEU A 61 -0.43 9.69 2.84
CA LEU A 61 -0.99 8.52 2.16
C LEU A 61 -1.14 7.32 3.10
N ASN A 62 -0.20 7.17 4.04
CA ASN A 62 -0.19 6.04 4.97
C ASN A 62 -1.09 6.24 6.20
N GLU A 63 -1.27 7.48 6.64
CA GLU A 63 -2.03 7.83 7.86
C GLU A 63 -3.45 8.35 7.58
N ASN A 64 -3.77 8.73 6.35
CA ASN A 64 -5.13 9.13 6.01
C ASN A 64 -6.04 7.90 5.89
N THR A 65 -7.16 7.95 6.62
CA THR A 65 -8.24 6.97 6.52
C THR A 65 -8.76 6.91 5.08
N ASN A 66 -8.74 5.72 4.49
CA ASN A 66 -9.36 5.49 3.20
C ASN A 66 -10.89 5.42 3.38
N ARG A 67 -11.67 6.22 2.64
CA ARG A 67 -13.14 6.26 2.76
C ARG A 67 -13.82 4.91 2.48
N GLY A 68 -13.26 4.08 1.61
CA GLY A 68 -13.81 2.76 1.29
C GLY A 68 -13.48 1.70 2.33
N LEU A 69 -12.35 1.84 3.03
CA LEU A 69 -11.90 0.87 4.04
C LEU A 69 -12.20 1.34 5.47
N TRP A 70 -12.55 2.61 5.66
CA TRP A 70 -12.74 3.27 6.96
C TRP A 70 -11.54 3.16 7.90
N VAL A 71 -10.37 2.85 7.35
CA VAL A 71 -9.12 2.63 8.07
C VAL A 71 -7.95 3.17 7.26
N ALA A 72 -6.90 3.61 7.94
CA ALA A 72 -5.65 4.05 7.31
C ALA A 72 -4.78 2.85 6.89
N PRO A 73 -4.01 2.94 5.79
CA PRO A 73 -3.12 1.85 5.37
C PRO A 73 -2.14 1.41 6.47
N ASN A 74 -1.58 2.33 7.25
CA ASN A 74 -0.68 1.97 8.36
C ASN A 74 -1.39 1.21 9.48
N SER A 75 -2.65 1.53 9.76
CA SER A 75 -3.47 0.76 10.71
C SER A 75 -3.63 -0.69 10.24
N ILE A 76 -3.92 -0.91 8.94
CA ILE A 76 -4.02 -2.26 8.36
C ILE A 76 -2.69 -3.01 8.53
N LEU A 77 -1.57 -2.37 8.20
CA LEU A 77 -0.25 -2.99 8.29
C LEU A 77 0.11 -3.39 9.72
N ARG A 78 -0.30 -2.60 10.71
CA ARG A 78 0.05 -2.80 12.12
C ARG A 78 -0.97 -3.62 12.91
N GLY A 79 -2.16 -3.85 12.35
CA GLY A 79 -3.21 -4.67 12.95
C GLY A 79 -4.08 -3.97 13.99
N TYR A 80 -3.95 -2.65 14.17
CA TYR A 80 -4.77 -1.86 15.08
C TYR A 80 -5.14 -0.51 14.46
N ASN A 81 -6.33 0.00 14.78
CA ASN A 81 -6.81 1.26 14.23
C ASN A 81 -6.50 2.43 15.18
N PHE A 82 -5.63 3.36 14.76
CA PHE A 82 -5.30 4.56 15.54
C PHE A 82 -6.48 5.52 15.75
N PHE A 83 -7.55 5.37 14.97
CA PHE A 83 -8.75 6.19 15.04
C PHE A 83 -9.93 5.47 15.71
N ASP A 84 -9.74 4.22 16.16
CA ASP A 84 -10.71 3.51 16.98
C ASP A 84 -10.37 3.74 18.45
N LEU A 85 -11.22 4.50 19.14
CA LEU A 85 -11.04 4.84 20.55
C LEU A 85 -11.09 3.60 21.46
N ASP A 86 -11.69 2.50 20.98
CA ASP A 86 -11.84 1.26 21.74
C ASP A 86 -10.68 0.27 21.50
N GLN A 87 -9.67 0.64 20.71
CA GLN A 87 -8.48 -0.18 20.38
C GLN A 87 -8.79 -1.63 19.99
N ASN A 88 -9.98 -1.88 19.43
CA ASN A 88 -10.32 -3.22 18.99
C ASN A 88 -9.34 -3.63 17.87
N PRO A 89 -8.77 -4.86 17.90
CA PRO A 89 -8.06 -5.38 16.74
C PRO A 89 -8.98 -5.25 15.53
N ILE A 90 -8.45 -4.99 14.32
CA ILE A 90 -9.26 -4.71 13.11
C ILE A 90 -10.16 -5.92 12.80
N THR A 91 -11.28 -6.05 13.49
CA THR A 91 -12.29 -7.09 13.30
C THR A 91 -13.21 -6.59 12.20
N HIS A 92 -12.76 -6.80 10.97
CA HIS A 92 -13.58 -6.94 9.78
C HIS A 92 -14.68 -5.89 9.54
N HIS A 93 -14.33 -4.83 8.80
CA HIS A 93 -15.14 -4.38 7.66
C HIS A 93 -14.75 -5.06 6.33
N ILE A 94 -13.85 -6.05 6.37
CA ILE A 94 -13.73 -7.08 5.32
C ILE A 94 -14.79 -8.17 5.59
N LYS A 95 -16.06 -7.78 5.61
CA LYS A 95 -17.24 -8.67 5.58
C LYS A 95 -18.25 -7.98 4.66
N ALA A 96 -18.08 -8.13 3.35
CA ALA A 96 -19.14 -7.80 2.39
C ALA A 96 -18.99 -8.45 1.00
N ASN A 97 -17.79 -8.84 0.55
CA ASN A 97 -17.63 -9.19 -0.88
C ASN A 97 -17.27 -10.65 -1.20
N ASN A 98 -17.07 -11.51 -0.21
CA ASN A 98 -16.80 -12.95 -0.44
C ASN A 98 -17.85 -13.89 0.19
N ALA A 99 -19.05 -13.39 0.52
CA ALA A 99 -20.15 -14.23 1.03
C ALA A 99 -21.16 -14.65 -0.06
N THR A 100 -20.74 -14.71 -1.32
CA THR A 100 -21.52 -15.34 -2.39
C THR A 100 -20.71 -16.46 -3.04
N THR A 101 -20.31 -17.41 -2.22
CA THR A 101 -20.06 -18.77 -2.68
C THR A 101 -20.40 -19.69 -1.53
N VAL A 102 -21.19 -20.72 -1.85
CA VAL A 102 -21.60 -21.87 -1.04
C VAL A 102 -23.01 -21.78 -0.40
N ASN A 103 -23.90 -22.52 -1.07
CA ASN A 103 -25.13 -23.20 -0.62
C ASN A 103 -26.49 -22.48 -0.72
N LYS A 104 -27.17 -22.72 -1.85
CA LYS A 104 -28.28 -23.70 -1.91
C LYS A 104 -28.29 -24.39 -3.27
#